data_AF-A0A1Z9YZP6-F1
#
_entry.id   AF-A0A1Z9YZP6-F1
#
_cell.length_a   1.000
_cell.length_b   1.000
_cell.length_c   1.000
_cell.angle_alpha   90.00
_cell.angle_beta   90.00
_cell.angle_gamma   90.00
#
_symmetry.space_group_name_H-M   'P 1'
#
loop_
_entity.id
_entity.type
_entity.pdbx_description
1 polymer ?
#
loop_
_entity_poly.entity_id
_entity_poly.type
_entity_poly.pdbx_seq_one_letter_code
_entity_poly.pdbx_strand_id
1 'polypeptide(L)'
;MWLITFTFLLGFLGMLSAQIVSLFALLPYLLAFYLMTVRFVKVNKILPTVTQRWQLSLGCTTIFWLYSILAGIIGLLMTQGHIDFVALKQAFSNIIFVIIFLGIFFILNAFLVVLGYWFLGNPTAKMLAHYHKS
;
A
#
# COMPACT_ATOMS: atom_id res chain seq x y z
N MET A 1 29.26 28.31 6.30
CA MET A 1 27.96 28.42 5.60
C MET A 1 27.76 27.35 4.52
N TRP A 2 28.74 27.09 3.65
CA TRP A 2 28.65 26.07 2.58
C TRP A 2 28.29 24.64 3.05
N LEU A 3 28.85 24.19 4.17
CA LEU A 3 28.56 22.86 4.75
C LEU A 3 27.09 22.69 5.15
N ILE A 4 26.48 23.73 5.73
CA ILE A 4 25.07 23.70 6.18
C ILE A 4 24.14 23.60 4.97
N THR A 5 24.41 24.35 3.91
CA THR A 5 23.64 24.28 2.65
C THR A 5 23.74 22.90 2.01
N PHE A 6 24.92 22.27 2.04
CA PHE A 6 25.13 20.93 1.50
C PHE A 6 24.40 19.86 2.33
N THR A 7 24.41 19.98 3.67
CA THR A 7 23.65 19.09 4.56
C THR A 7 22.14 19.21 4.33
N PHE A 8 21.62 20.41 4.13
CA PHE A 8 20.19 20.61 3.81
C PHE A 8 19.81 20.01 2.45
N LEU A 9 20.65 20.17 1.42
CA LEU A 9 20.41 19.59 0.09
C LEU A 9 20.46 18.06 0.11
N LEU A 10 21.44 17.47 0.80
CA LEU A 10 21.53 16.02 0.98
C LEU A 10 20.38 15.46 1.81
N GLY A 11 19.97 16.18 2.86
CA GLY A 11 18.81 15.83 3.67
C GLY A 11 17.50 15.86 2.85
N PHE A 12 17.33 16.88 2.02
CA PHE A 12 16.17 17.01 1.13
C PHE A 12 16.15 15.92 0.04
N LEU A 13 17.29 15.63 -0.58
CA LEU A 13 17.43 14.53 -1.55
C LEU A 13 17.21 13.16 -0.92
N GLY A 14 17.71 12.94 0.30
CA GLY A 14 17.47 11.72 1.06
C GLY A 14 15.99 11.56 1.47
N MET A 15 15.31 12.66 1.77
CA MET A 15 13.87 12.64 2.06
C MET A 15 13.05 12.33 0.81
N LEU A 16 13.41 12.92 -0.34
CA LEU A 16 12.79 12.61 -1.63
C LEU A 16 13.01 11.16 -2.05
N SER A 17 14.20 10.58 -1.84
CA SER A 17 14.46 9.20 -2.22
C SER A 17 13.62 8.22 -1.41
N ALA A 18 13.47 8.44 -0.10
CA ALA A 18 12.60 7.64 0.75
C ALA A 18 11.12 7.75 0.34
N GLN A 19 10.67 8.95 -0.06
CA GLN A 19 9.31 9.19 -0.54
C GLN A 19 9.06 8.55 -1.91
N ILE A 20 10.05 8.55 -2.81
CA ILE A 20 9.95 7.91 -4.12
C ILE A 20 9.86 6.39 -3.94
N VAL A 21 10.72 5.81 -3.09
CA VAL A 21 10.70 4.37 -2.78
C VAL A 21 9.36 3.96 -2.14
N SER A 22 8.81 4.79 -1.23
CA SER A 22 7.50 4.51 -0.65
C SER A 22 6.34 4.66 -1.65
N LEU A 23 6.45 5.54 -2.64
CA LEU A 23 5.50 5.63 -3.75
C LEU A 23 5.52 4.38 -4.63
N PHE A 24 6.72 3.85 -4.92
CA PHE A 24 6.87 2.59 -5.65
C PHE A 24 6.29 1.40 -4.87
N ALA A 25 6.36 1.42 -3.54
CA ALA A 25 5.73 0.40 -2.70
C ALA A 25 4.19 0.41 -2.80
N LEU A 26 3.56 1.55 -3.07
CA LEU A 26 2.11 1.68 -3.27
C LEU A 26 1.64 1.30 -4.68
N LEU A 27 2.55 1.26 -5.66
CA LEU A 27 2.25 0.95 -7.06
C LEU A 27 1.57 -0.43 -7.25
N PRO A 28 2.03 -1.54 -6.62
CA PRO A 28 1.34 -2.83 -6.73
C PRO A 28 -0.06 -2.79 -6.13
N TYR A 29 -0.31 -2.01 -5.07
CA TYR A 29 -1.65 -1.82 -4.53
C TYR A 29 -2.56 -1.11 -5.52
N LEU A 30 -2.11 0.01 -6.09
CA LEU A 30 -2.87 0.77 -7.09
C LEU A 30 -3.17 -0.08 -8.33
N LEU A 31 -2.21 -0.88 -8.79
CA LEU A 31 -2.37 -1.77 -9.94
C LEU A 31 -3.40 -2.87 -9.66
N ALA A 32 -3.30 -3.54 -8.50
CA ALA A 32 -4.26 -4.56 -8.08
C ALA A 32 -5.67 -3.97 -7.97
N PHE A 33 -5.79 -2.78 -7.40
CA PHE A 33 -7.04 -2.05 -7.24
C PHE A 33 -7.67 -1.70 -8.59
N TYR A 34 -6.87 -1.17 -9.52
CA TYR A 34 -7.29 -0.82 -10.87
C TYR A 34 -7.79 -2.06 -11.63
N LEU A 35 -7.01 -3.15 -11.64
CA LEU A 35 -7.37 -4.39 -12.35
C LEU A 35 -8.66 -5.00 -11.79
N MET A 36 -8.80 -5.02 -10.46
CA MET A 36 -10.02 -5.49 -9.79
C MET A 36 -11.24 -4.65 -10.19
N THR A 37 -11.09 -3.32 -10.16
CA THR A 37 -12.16 -2.37 -10.51
C THR A 37 -12.58 -2.54 -11.97
N VAL A 38 -11.62 -2.61 -12.89
CA VAL A 38 -11.89 -2.83 -14.32
C VAL A 38 -12.61 -4.15 -14.55
N ARG A 39 -12.18 -5.23 -13.89
CA ARG A 39 -12.86 -6.54 -14.00
C ARG A 39 -14.30 -6.44 -13.48
N PHE A 40 -14.52 -5.80 -12.34
CA PHE A 40 -15.85 -5.61 -11.78
C PHE A 40 -16.78 -4.83 -12.73
N VAL A 41 -16.29 -3.71 -13.27
CA VAL A 41 -17.03 -2.85 -14.21
C VAL A 41 -17.34 -3.56 -15.52
N LYS A 42 -16.41 -4.37 -16.05
CA LYS A 42 -16.63 -5.14 -17.28
C LYS A 42 -17.63 -6.28 -17.11
N VAL A 43 -17.58 -6.99 -15.98
CA VAL A 43 -18.45 -8.14 -15.72
C VAL A 43 -19.85 -7.71 -15.29
N ASN A 44 -19.95 -6.83 -14.30
CA ASN A 44 -21.23 -6.49 -13.69
C ASN A 44 -21.93 -5.29 -14.37
N LYS A 45 -21.20 -4.46 -15.12
CA LYS A 45 -21.71 -3.26 -15.82
C LYS A 45 -22.48 -2.27 -14.93
N ILE A 46 -22.26 -2.34 -13.62
CA ILE A 46 -22.88 -1.47 -12.63
C ILE A 46 -21.81 -0.86 -11.72
N LEU A 47 -22.20 0.21 -11.04
CA LEU A 47 -21.40 0.79 -9.98
C LEU A 47 -21.46 -0.09 -8.73
N PRO A 48 -20.33 -0.31 -8.03
CA PRO A 48 -20.33 -1.03 -6.76
C PRO A 48 -21.14 -0.25 -5.72
N THR A 49 -22.02 -0.96 -5.02
CA THR A 49 -22.79 -0.41 -3.90
C THR A 49 -21.89 -0.04 -2.73
N VAL A 50 -22.36 0.78 -1.79
CA VAL A 50 -21.56 1.23 -0.63
C VAL A 50 -20.94 0.04 0.11
N THR A 51 -21.70 -1.02 0.36
CA THR A 51 -21.21 -2.25 1.02
C THR A 51 -20.14 -2.96 0.20
N GLN A 52 -20.33 -3.07 -1.12
CA GLN A 52 -19.34 -3.67 -2.02
C GLN A 52 -18.04 -2.86 -2.06
N ARG A 53 -18.11 -1.52 -2.01
CA ARG A 53 -16.92 -0.67 -2.00
C ARG A 53 -16.02 -0.96 -0.80
N TRP A 54 -16.62 -1.14 0.38
CA TRP A 54 -15.89 -1.52 1.59
C TRP A 54 -15.25 -2.90 1.47
N GLN A 55 -16.01 -3.90 1.01
CA GLN A 55 -15.51 -5.26 0.84
C GLN A 55 -14.35 -5.35 -0.16
N LEU A 56 -14.49 -4.69 -1.31
CA LEU A 56 -13.44 -4.63 -2.34
C LEU A 56 -12.19 -3.91 -1.82
N SER A 57 -12.36 -2.81 -1.08
CA SER A 57 -11.23 -2.05 -0.52
C SER A 57 -10.47 -2.80 0.56
N LEU A 58 -11.19 -3.52 1.43
CA LEU A 58 -10.59 -4.43 2.40
C LEU A 58 -9.86 -5.57 1.70
N GLY A 59 -10.47 -6.18 0.68
CA GLY A 59 -9.84 -7.24 -0.11
C GLY A 59 -8.52 -6.80 -0.76
N CYS A 60 -8.49 -5.64 -1.40
CA CYS A 60 -7.25 -5.08 -1.96
C CYS A 60 -6.20 -4.76 -0.90
N THR A 61 -6.62 -4.26 0.26
CA THR A 61 -5.71 -3.97 1.38
C THR A 61 -5.07 -5.25 1.92
N THR A 62 -5.85 -6.32 2.07
CA THR A 62 -5.34 -7.64 2.47
C THR A 62 -4.34 -8.20 1.46
N ILE A 63 -4.63 -8.09 0.15
CA ILE A 63 -3.73 -8.53 -0.92
C ILE A 63 -2.40 -7.75 -0.88
N PHE A 64 -2.48 -6.43 -0.63
CA PHE A 64 -1.27 -5.61 -0.47
C PHE A 64 -0.43 -6.08 0.70
N TRP A 65 -1.01 -6.32 1.87
CA TRP A 65 -0.26 -6.87 3.01
C TRP A 65 0.37 -8.22 2.69
N LEU A 66 -0.35 -9.10 2.02
CA LEU A 66 0.17 -10.41 1.63
C LEU A 66 1.37 -10.28 0.69
N TYR A 67 1.29 -9.39 -0.31
CA TYR A 67 2.42 -9.06 -1.18
C TYR A 67 3.58 -8.42 -0.42
N SER A 68 3.33 -7.45 0.45
CA SER A 68 4.36 -6.76 1.24
C SER A 68 5.09 -7.69 2.19
N ILE A 69 4.39 -8.64 2.82
CA ILE A 69 4.99 -9.65 3.68
C ILE A 69 5.87 -10.59 2.85
N LEU A 70 5.38 -11.07 1.70
CA LEU A 70 6.17 -11.93 0.81
C LEU A 70 7.42 -11.21 0.29
N ALA A 71 7.28 -9.97 -0.17
CA ALA A 71 8.39 -9.14 -0.63
C ALA A 71 9.40 -8.89 0.50
N GLY A 72 8.92 -8.65 1.72
CA GLY A 72 9.77 -8.51 2.91
C GLY A 72 10.57 -9.78 3.21
N ILE A 73 9.93 -10.95 3.15
CA ILE A 73 10.59 -12.25 3.34
C ILE A 73 11.65 -12.48 2.25
N ILE A 74 11.32 -12.22 0.98
CA ILE A 74 12.27 -12.35 -0.13
C ILE A 74 13.44 -11.39 0.06
N GLY A 75 13.18 -10.14 0.45
CA GLY A 75 14.23 -9.16 0.74
C GLY A 75 15.15 -9.59 1.88
N LEU A 76 14.60 -10.16 2.94
CA LEU A 76 15.39 -10.74 4.04
C LEU A 76 16.23 -11.92 3.57
N LEU A 77 15.67 -12.83 2.76
CA LEU A 77 16.41 -13.95 2.17
C LEU A 77 17.54 -13.48 1.25
N MET A 78 17.32 -12.45 0.43
CA MET A 78 18.36 -11.91 -0.46
C MET A 78 19.48 -11.19 0.30
N THR A 79 19.16 -10.56 1.43
CA THR A 79 20.14 -9.78 2.20
C THR A 79 20.92 -10.61 3.21
N GLN A 80 20.28 -11.59 3.85
CA GLN A 80 20.86 -12.38 4.94
C GLN A 80 21.11 -13.86 4.55
N GLY A 81 20.55 -14.35 3.45
CA GLY A 81 20.68 -15.74 3.00
C GLY A 81 19.91 -16.78 3.84
N HIS A 82 19.49 -16.41 5.05
CA HIS A 82 18.69 -17.22 5.97
C HIS A 82 17.74 -16.32 6.76
N ILE A 83 16.61 -16.88 7.22
CA ILE A 83 15.64 -16.14 8.03
C ILE A 83 15.98 -16.36 9.50
N ASP A 84 16.52 -15.35 10.16
CA ASP A 84 16.74 -15.40 11.61
C ASP A 84 15.46 -15.03 12.37
N PHE A 85 14.74 -16.06 12.82
CA PHE A 85 13.52 -15.90 13.61
C PHE A 85 13.79 -15.39 15.04
N VAL A 86 15.04 -15.42 15.52
CA VAL A 86 15.40 -14.93 16.86
C VAL A 86 15.30 -13.42 16.92
N ALA A 87 15.84 -12.72 15.91
CA ALA A 87 15.73 -11.27 15.81
C ALA A 87 14.27 -10.80 15.73
N LEU A 88 13.44 -11.52 14.98
CA LEU A 88 12.00 -11.24 14.88
C LEU A 88 11.31 -11.42 16.24
N LYS A 89 11.57 -12.54 16.93
CA LYS A 89 11.01 -12.81 18.26
C LYS A 89 11.44 -11.76 19.29
N GLN A 90 12.68 -11.30 19.21
CA GLN A 90 13.20 -10.27 20.10
C GLN A 90 12.56 -8.89 19.84
N ALA A 91 12.31 -8.55 18.57
CA ALA A 91 11.56 -7.34 18.22
C ALA A 91 10.13 -7.37 18.80
N PHE A 92 9.43 -8.50 18.68
CA PHE A 92 8.08 -8.67 19.24
C PHE A 92 8.04 -8.75 20.78
N SER A 93 9.17 -9.00 21.45
CA SER A 93 9.26 -8.95 22.91
C SER A 93 9.16 -7.52 23.45
N ASN A 94 9.53 -6.52 22.64
CA ASN A 94 9.46 -5.13 23.03
C ASN A 94 8.04 -4.57 22.83
N ILE A 95 7.32 -4.37 23.93
CA ILE A 95 5.94 -3.85 23.93
C ILE A 95 5.83 -2.50 23.21
N ILE A 96 6.82 -1.61 23.34
CA ILE A 96 6.81 -0.29 22.68
C ILE A 96 6.87 -0.46 21.16
N PHE A 97 7.74 -1.35 20.68
CA PHE A 97 7.82 -1.68 19.26
C PHE A 97 6.50 -2.24 18.74
N VAL A 98 5.87 -3.16 19.47
CA VAL A 98 4.59 -3.77 19.08
C VAL A 98 3.48 -2.71 18.99
N ILE A 99 3.40 -1.79 19.96
CA ILE A 99 2.39 -0.72 19.94
C ILE A 99 2.60 0.20 18.74
N ILE A 100 3.83 0.62 18.46
CA ILE A 100 4.14 1.48 17.32
C ILE A 100 3.83 0.76 16.01
N PHE A 101 4.25 -0.50 15.89
CA PHE A 101 4.00 -1.32 14.70
C PHE A 101 2.50 -1.48 14.44
N LEU A 102 1.72 -1.81 15.47
CA LEU A 102 0.27 -1.90 15.37
C LEU A 102 -0.36 -0.55 15.01
N GLY A 103 0.11 0.56 15.60
CA GLY A 103 -0.35 1.90 15.28
C GLY A 103 -0.16 2.23 13.80
N ILE A 104 1.05 2.00 13.27
CA ILE A 104 1.36 2.19 11.85
C ILE A 104 0.52 1.26 10.98
N PHE A 105 0.37 0.00 11.38
CA PHE A 105 -0.46 -0.98 10.67
C PHE A 105 -1.91 -0.51 10.54
N PHE A 106 -2.52 -0.02 11.61
CA PHE A 106 -3.90 0.50 11.59
C PHE A 106 -4.02 1.77 10.77
N ILE A 107 -3.07 2.71 10.89
CA ILE A 107 -3.09 3.96 10.11
C ILE A 107 -2.96 3.67 8.61
N LEU A 108 -2.05 2.78 8.21
CA LEU A 108 -1.90 2.36 6.82
C LEU A 108 -3.14 1.65 6.31
N ASN A 109 -3.72 0.72 7.08
CA ASN A 109 -4.95 0.04 6.69
C ASN A 109 -6.10 1.04 6.51
N ALA A 110 -6.30 1.96 7.45
CA ALA A 110 -7.33 2.97 7.36
C ALA A 110 -7.13 3.84 6.10
N PHE A 111 -5.90 4.29 5.86
CA PHE A 111 -5.58 5.07 4.66
C PHE A 111 -5.86 4.31 3.36
N LEU A 112 -5.42 3.06 3.25
CA LEU A 112 -5.63 2.23 2.06
C LEU A 112 -7.11 1.97 1.82
N VAL A 113 -7.87 1.64 2.85
CA VAL A 113 -9.32 1.38 2.71
C VAL A 113 -10.07 2.64 2.30
N VAL A 114 -9.73 3.81 2.87
CA VAL A 114 -10.33 5.10 2.47
C VAL A 114 -9.99 5.45 1.02
N LEU A 115 -8.74 5.24 0.61
CA LEU A 115 -8.30 5.47 -0.76
C LEU A 115 -9.06 4.57 -1.73
N GLY A 116 -9.17 3.28 -1.42
CA GLY A 116 -9.95 2.33 -2.20
C GLY A 116 -11.43 2.71 -2.29
N TYR A 117 -12.03 3.10 -1.16
CA TYR A 117 -13.43 3.52 -1.11
C TYR A 117 -13.68 4.75 -1.99
N TRP A 118 -12.80 5.75 -1.92
CA TRP A 118 -12.86 6.95 -2.75
C TRP A 118 -12.71 6.62 -4.24
N PHE A 119 -11.77 5.73 -4.58
CA PHE A 119 -11.53 5.32 -5.96
C PHE A 119 -12.72 4.56 -6.57
N LEU A 120 -13.42 3.75 -5.78
CA LEU A 120 -14.60 3.00 -6.24
C LEU A 120 -15.84 3.87 -6.48
N GLY A 121 -15.79 5.16 -6.16
CA GLY A 121 -16.86 6.13 -6.42
C GLY A 121 -16.73 6.81 -7.78
N ASN A 122 -16.24 8.05 -7.77
CA ASN A 122 -16.20 8.91 -8.95
C ASN A 122 -15.28 8.36 -10.07
N PRO A 123 -14.08 7.82 -9.79
CA PRO A 123 -13.23 7.23 -10.83
C PRO A 123 -13.86 6.02 -11.51
N THR A 124 -14.48 5.11 -10.75
CA THR A 124 -15.18 3.94 -11.31
C THR A 124 -16.38 4.33 -12.17
N ALA A 125 -17.11 5.39 -11.81
CA ALA A 125 -18.18 5.92 -12.65
C ALA A 125 -17.68 6.40 -14.02
N LYS A 126 -16.53 7.07 -14.05
CA LYS A 126 -15.88 7.47 -15.30
C LYS A 126 -15.42 6.26 -16.12
N MET A 127 -14.89 5.22 -15.47
CA MET A 127 -14.53 3.97 -16.16
C MET A 127 -15.76 3.28 -16.76
N LEU A 128 -16.86 3.18 -16.02
CA LEU A 128 -18.11 2.57 -16.50
C LEU A 128 -18.64 3.32 -17.73
N ALA A 129 -18.67 4.65 -17.68
CA ALA A 129 -19.09 5.49 -18.80
C ALA A 129 -18.15 5.40 -20.02
N HIS A 130 -16.88 5.06 -19.82
CA HIS A 130 -15.92 4.87 -20.91
C HIS A 130 -16.04 3.47 -21.56
N TYR A 131 -16.24 2.42 -20.76
CA TYR A 131 -16.29 1.04 -21.26
C TYR A 131 -17.64 0.62 -21.84
N HIS A 132 -18.75 1.26 -21.45
CA HIS A 132 -20.10 0.92 -21.91
C HIS A 132 -20.78 2.08 -22.66
N LYS A 133 -20.01 3.05 -23.16
CA LYS A 133 -20.45 3.94 -24.24
C LYS A 133 -20.41 3.16 -25.56
N SER A 134 -21.40 2.30 -25.77
CA SER A 134 -21.80 1.82 -27.11
C SER A 134 -23.31 1.61 -27.12
#